data_AF-A0A6P7WN91-F1
#
_entry.id   AF-A0A6P7WN91-F1
#
_cell.length_a   1.000
_cell.length_b   1.000
_cell.length_c   1.000
_cell.angle_alpha   90.00
_cell.angle_beta   90.00
_cell.angle_gamma   90.00
#
_symmetry.space_group_name_H-M   'P 1'
#
loop_
_entity.id
_entity.type
_entity.pdbx_description
1 polymer ?
#
loop_
_entity_poly.entity_id
_entity_poly.type
_entity_poly.pdbx_seq_one_letter_code
_entity_poly.pdbx_strand_id
1 'polypeptide(L)'
;MLSSFSRTLVSALRFTAPRPLEQLLQPGLSAGSLAAVRPFTRGLWMLSGAGRGSASSSVLRSPFLYCRQSLPTCGCGGLHTEGDKAFSEFLADEIQEEKKIQKDASLPKVSGGWELEIHGTEAKLVKKIAGEKVTVTFNTNNSIPPSFEEESQEGQKGDENEPELVSMPNFVVEVTKQDTKQTLVFDCHYPEDEAGHGEGESDIFSIREVSFQPTGDSEWKETSYNLNTDSLDWALYDHLMDFLADRGVDNTFADELVELSTSLEHQEYIQFLEDLKKFVKCS
;
A
#
# COMPACT_ATOMS: atom_id res chain seq x y z
N MET A 1 63.60 -38.21 18.18
CA MET A 1 63.05 -38.52 19.53
C MET A 1 61.64 -37.94 19.54
N LEU A 2 60.65 -38.82 19.33
CA LEU A 2 59.62 -39.21 20.33
C LEU A 2 58.66 -38.05 20.65
N SER A 3 57.34 -38.11 20.51
CA SER A 3 56.41 -39.19 20.18
C SER A 3 55.01 -38.59 19.99
N SER A 4 54.25 -39.19 19.06
CA SER A 4 52.80 -39.05 18.85
C SER A 4 51.99 -39.42 20.10
N PHE A 5 50.83 -38.78 20.30
CA PHE A 5 49.66 -39.41 20.93
C PHE A 5 48.35 -38.88 20.35
N SER A 6 47.77 -39.67 19.45
CA SER A 6 46.36 -39.63 19.07
C SER A 6 45.47 -40.06 20.25
N ARG A 7 44.30 -39.42 20.40
CA ARG A 7 43.15 -40.01 21.09
C ARG A 7 41.89 -39.81 20.26
N THR A 8 41.53 -40.85 19.54
CA THR A 8 40.19 -41.16 19.06
C THR A 8 39.33 -41.61 20.24
N LEU A 9 38.10 -41.10 20.34
CA LEU A 9 37.03 -41.68 21.15
C LEU A 9 35.82 -41.96 20.25
N VAL A 10 35.35 -43.19 20.35
CA VAL A 10 34.29 -43.83 19.57
C VAL A 10 33.05 -43.97 20.46
N SER A 11 31.89 -43.95 19.80
CA SER A 11 30.56 -44.44 20.23
C SER A 11 29.71 -43.57 21.16
N ALA A 12 28.53 -43.17 20.66
CA ALA A 12 27.34 -43.99 20.85
C ALA A 12 26.19 -43.52 19.93
N LEU A 13 25.76 -44.41 19.03
CA LEU A 13 24.47 -44.33 18.37
C LEU A 13 23.35 -44.49 19.41
N ARG A 14 22.39 -43.57 19.43
CA ARG A 14 21.05 -43.82 19.97
C ARG A 14 20.04 -43.73 18.84
N PHE A 15 19.64 -44.90 18.36
CA PHE A 15 18.42 -45.10 17.61
C PHE A 15 17.23 -44.95 18.57
N THR A 16 16.33 -44.00 18.29
CA THR A 16 14.98 -43.97 18.85
C THR A 16 13.99 -44.25 17.72
N ALA A 17 13.31 -45.38 17.83
CA ALA A 17 12.25 -45.81 16.93
C ALA A 17 11.01 -44.91 17.02
N PRO A 18 10.29 -44.65 15.91
CA PRO A 18 8.97 -44.05 15.98
C PRO A 18 7.91 -45.12 16.31
N ARG A 19 7.00 -44.81 17.24
CA ARG A 19 5.76 -45.57 17.41
C ARG A 19 4.70 -45.02 16.45
N PRO A 20 3.86 -45.88 15.85
CA PRO A 20 2.83 -45.48 14.90
C PRO A 20 1.55 -45.11 15.65
N LEU A 21 0.84 -44.10 15.15
CA LEU A 21 -0.57 -43.88 15.48
C LEU A 21 -1.30 -43.53 14.20
N GLU A 22 -1.83 -44.57 13.55
CA GLU A 22 -2.98 -44.46 12.67
C GLU A 22 -4.19 -44.04 13.50
N GLN A 23 -4.93 -43.03 13.04
CA GLN A 23 -6.39 -43.11 13.07
C GLN A 23 -7.06 -42.10 12.14
N LEU A 24 -7.81 -42.68 11.19
CA LEU A 24 -9.11 -42.26 10.65
C LEU A 24 -9.17 -41.13 9.61
N LEU A 25 -9.03 -41.54 8.35
CA LEU A 25 -9.73 -40.96 7.20
C LEU A 25 -11.19 -41.43 7.19
N GLN A 26 -12.15 -40.52 7.06
CA GLN A 26 -13.22 -40.55 6.03
C GLN A 26 -14.15 -39.31 6.10
N PRO A 27 -14.94 -39.02 5.03
CA PRO A 27 -15.01 -37.69 4.44
C PRO A 27 -16.30 -36.92 4.77
N GLY A 28 -16.20 -35.59 4.77
CA GLY A 28 -17.33 -34.66 4.86
C GLY A 28 -17.28 -33.65 3.72
N LEU A 29 -18.36 -33.61 2.95
CA LEU A 29 -18.57 -32.79 1.76
C LEU A 29 -18.70 -31.30 2.09
N SER A 30 -18.42 -30.50 1.05
CA SER A 30 -18.95 -29.16 0.76
C SER A 30 -18.53 -27.98 1.64
N ALA A 31 -17.75 -27.07 1.03
CA ALA A 31 -18.04 -25.63 1.06
C ALA A 31 -17.38 -24.98 -0.17
N GLY A 32 -18.19 -24.33 -1.01
CA GLY A 32 -17.77 -23.69 -2.24
C GLY A 32 -16.90 -22.47 -2.01
N SER A 33 -15.99 -22.25 -2.95
CA SER A 33 -15.26 -21.01 -3.18
C SER A 33 -16.22 -19.82 -3.22
N LEU A 34 -16.12 -18.91 -2.26
CA LEU A 34 -16.80 -17.60 -2.29
C LEU A 34 -16.00 -16.68 -3.23
N ALA A 35 -16.38 -16.70 -4.51
CA ALA A 35 -16.12 -15.60 -5.42
C ALA A 35 -16.97 -14.41 -4.96
N ALA A 36 -16.34 -13.38 -4.40
CA ALA A 36 -16.99 -12.12 -4.03
C ALA A 36 -17.30 -11.29 -5.29
N VAL A 37 -18.28 -11.72 -6.07
CA VAL A 37 -18.93 -10.90 -7.09
C VAL A 37 -20.09 -10.19 -6.42
N ARG A 38 -19.95 -8.89 -6.15
CA ARG A 38 -21.04 -8.04 -5.63
C ARG A 38 -22.12 -7.85 -6.71
N PRO A 39 -23.38 -8.24 -6.50
CA PRO A 39 -24.48 -7.80 -7.35
C PRO A 39 -25.11 -6.53 -6.76
N PHE A 40 -25.13 -5.45 -7.53
CA PHE A 40 -25.98 -4.30 -7.22
C PHE A 40 -27.45 -4.70 -7.34
N THR A 41 -28.16 -4.71 -6.22
CA THR A 41 -29.61 -4.79 -6.16
C THR A 41 -30.19 -3.38 -6.21
N ARG A 42 -30.96 -3.07 -7.25
CA ARG A 42 -32.05 -2.09 -7.16
C ARG A 42 -33.27 -2.64 -7.87
N GLY A 43 -34.28 -2.96 -7.06
CA GLY A 43 -35.55 -3.53 -7.51
C GLY A 43 -36.36 -2.56 -8.35
N LEU A 44 -36.90 -3.06 -9.46
CA LEU A 44 -38.01 -2.46 -10.17
C LEU A 44 -39.31 -2.86 -9.47
N TRP A 45 -40.06 -1.90 -8.96
CA TRP A 45 -41.46 -2.09 -8.63
C TRP A 45 -42.31 -1.98 -9.90
N MET A 46 -43.16 -2.99 -10.09
CA MET A 46 -44.18 -3.11 -11.14
C MET A 46 -45.31 -2.09 -10.99
N LEU A 47 -45.97 -1.74 -12.10
CA LEU A 47 -47.44 -1.76 -12.16
C LEU A 47 -47.96 -1.82 -13.61
N SER A 48 -49.00 -2.63 -13.75
CA SER A 48 -49.61 -3.20 -14.95
C SER A 48 -50.47 -2.24 -15.77
N GLY A 49 -50.68 -2.61 -17.04
CA GLY A 49 -52.05 -2.88 -17.52
C GLY A 49 -52.76 -1.82 -18.38
N ALA A 50 -52.85 -2.16 -19.67
CA ALA A 50 -54.00 -2.02 -20.59
C ALA A 50 -54.59 -0.63 -20.95
N GLY A 51 -54.82 -0.45 -22.26
CA GLY A 51 -55.93 0.38 -22.75
C GLY A 51 -55.62 1.21 -23.99
N ARG A 52 -55.74 0.62 -25.17
CA ARG A 52 -56.03 1.40 -26.39
C ARG A 52 -57.50 1.83 -26.32
N GLY A 53 -57.74 3.13 -26.19
CA GLY A 53 -59.06 3.73 -26.18
C GLY A 53 -59.02 5.11 -26.83
N SER A 54 -59.83 5.27 -27.87
CA SER A 54 -59.97 6.47 -28.70
C SER A 54 -60.80 7.56 -28.05
N ALA A 55 -60.62 8.78 -28.56
CA ALA A 55 -61.59 9.87 -28.67
C ALA A 55 -61.75 10.90 -27.52
N SER A 56 -61.51 12.16 -27.94
CA SER A 56 -62.30 13.36 -27.66
C SER A 56 -62.32 13.95 -26.25
N SER A 57 -61.71 15.13 -26.08
CA SER A 57 -62.45 16.38 -25.78
C SER A 57 -61.53 17.57 -25.48
N SER A 58 -61.90 18.71 -26.06
CA SER A 58 -61.69 20.11 -25.63
C SER A 58 -60.48 20.45 -24.74
N VAL A 59 -59.47 21.05 -25.38
CA VAL A 59 -58.42 21.84 -24.74
C VAL A 59 -59.01 23.19 -24.27
N LEU A 60 -59.15 23.37 -22.96
CA LEU A 60 -59.07 24.69 -22.33
C LEU A 60 -57.77 24.72 -21.50
N ARG A 61 -56.74 25.35 -22.05
CA ARG A 61 -55.47 25.60 -21.35
C ARG A 61 -55.64 26.79 -20.41
N SER A 62 -55.75 26.53 -19.11
CA SER A 62 -55.34 27.50 -18.09
C SER A 62 -53.80 27.47 -17.96
N PRO A 63 -53.12 28.63 -17.87
CA PRO A 63 -51.68 28.69 -17.71
C PRO A 63 -51.35 28.61 -16.22
N PHE A 64 -51.37 27.41 -15.65
CA PHE A 64 -50.72 27.20 -14.35
C PHE A 64 -49.21 27.05 -14.58
N LEU A 65 -48.55 28.19 -14.38
CA LEU A 65 -47.16 28.38 -14.00
C LEU A 65 -46.39 27.08 -13.73
N TYR A 66 -45.60 26.66 -14.73
CA TYR A 66 -44.43 25.86 -14.46
C TYR A 66 -43.49 26.72 -13.60
N CYS A 67 -43.39 26.41 -12.31
CA CYS A 67 -42.22 26.78 -11.53
C CYS A 67 -41.05 25.96 -12.07
N ARG A 68 -40.47 26.39 -13.20
CA ARG A 68 -39.10 26.06 -13.56
C ARG A 68 -38.26 26.80 -12.54
N GLN A 69 -37.97 26.16 -11.41
CA GLN A 69 -36.86 26.58 -10.57
C GLN A 69 -35.63 26.48 -11.46
N SER A 70 -35.23 27.63 -12.01
CA SER A 70 -33.98 27.78 -12.73
C SER A 70 -32.88 27.56 -11.70
N LEU A 71 -32.40 26.32 -11.61
CA LEU A 71 -31.10 26.04 -11.03
C LEU A 71 -30.12 27.00 -11.71
N PRO A 72 -29.28 27.73 -10.97
CA PRO A 72 -28.34 28.67 -11.55
C PRO A 72 -27.36 27.90 -12.43
N THR A 73 -27.65 27.87 -13.73
CA THR A 73 -26.74 27.33 -14.74
C THR A 73 -25.63 28.36 -14.90
N CYS A 74 -24.44 28.04 -14.39
CA CYS A 74 -23.23 28.77 -14.70
C CYS A 74 -22.98 28.70 -16.23
N GLY A 75 -22.28 29.70 -16.79
CA GLY A 75 -21.99 29.81 -18.23
C GLY A 75 -21.17 28.65 -18.83
N CYS A 76 -20.80 27.68 -18.01
CA CYS A 76 -20.08 26.46 -18.34
C CYS A 76 -20.95 25.24 -18.70
N GLY A 77 -22.27 25.30 -18.46
CA GLY A 77 -23.17 24.17 -18.70
C GLY A 77 -23.11 23.06 -17.63
N GLY A 78 -22.35 23.24 -16.56
CA GLY A 78 -22.29 22.36 -15.38
C GLY A 78 -23.35 22.69 -14.32
N LEU A 79 -23.67 21.71 -13.46
CA LEU A 79 -24.48 21.92 -12.26
C LEU A 79 -23.61 22.55 -11.18
N HIS A 80 -24.00 23.73 -10.70
CA HIS A 80 -23.42 24.34 -9.49
C HIS A 80 -24.51 24.52 -8.44
N THR A 81 -24.32 23.85 -7.32
CA THR A 81 -25.18 23.90 -6.14
C THR A 81 -24.55 24.80 -5.08
N GLU A 82 -25.35 25.21 -4.08
CA GLU A 82 -24.79 25.88 -2.91
C GLU A 82 -23.80 24.98 -2.15
N GLY A 83 -23.95 23.65 -2.26
CA GLY A 83 -23.00 22.68 -1.72
C GLY A 83 -21.62 22.80 -2.38
N ASP A 84 -21.55 22.98 -3.70
CA ASP A 84 -20.27 23.12 -4.42
C ASP A 84 -19.54 24.41 -4.01
N LYS A 85 -20.29 25.47 -3.74
CA LYS A 85 -19.73 26.71 -3.21
C LYS A 85 -19.13 26.51 -1.82
N ALA A 86 -19.92 25.94 -0.89
CA ALA A 86 -19.46 25.68 0.47
C ALA A 86 -18.25 24.71 0.47
N PHE A 87 -18.27 23.71 -0.41
CA PHE A 87 -17.18 22.76 -0.55
C PHE A 87 -15.90 23.42 -1.10
N SER A 88 -16.01 24.30 -2.09
CA SER A 88 -14.85 25.02 -2.63
C SER A 88 -14.23 26.00 -1.63
N GLU A 89 -15.06 26.62 -0.77
CA GLU A 89 -14.61 27.47 0.33
C GLU A 89 -13.86 26.64 1.38
N PHE A 90 -14.44 25.51 1.81
CA PHE A 90 -13.78 24.56 2.72
C PHE A 90 -12.43 24.08 2.17
N LEU A 91 -12.38 23.60 0.92
CA LEU A 91 -11.13 23.16 0.29
C LEU A 91 -10.10 24.30 0.19
N ALA A 92 -10.54 25.55 0.11
CA ALA A 92 -9.61 26.67 0.07
C ALA A 92 -8.91 26.90 1.41
N ASP A 93 -9.63 26.70 2.50
CA ASP A 93 -9.10 26.83 3.86
C ASP A 93 -8.21 25.63 4.19
N GLU A 94 -8.66 24.41 3.88
CA GLU A 94 -7.91 23.16 4.07
C GLU A 94 -6.53 23.21 3.39
N ILE A 95 -6.48 23.56 2.09
CA ILE A 95 -5.22 23.68 1.34
C ILE A 95 -4.28 24.72 1.98
N GLN A 96 -4.81 25.78 2.59
CA GLN A 96 -3.99 26.78 3.25
C GLN A 96 -3.43 26.28 4.58
N GLU A 97 -4.17 25.45 5.31
CA GLU A 97 -3.72 24.86 6.56
C GLU A 97 -2.66 23.80 6.28
N GLU A 98 -2.91 22.88 5.35
CA GLU A 98 -1.96 21.83 4.97
C GLU A 98 -0.61 22.40 4.48
N LYS A 99 -0.66 23.47 3.68
CA LYS A 99 0.56 24.16 3.22
C LYS A 99 1.33 24.90 4.32
N LYS A 100 0.68 25.24 5.44
CA LYS A 100 1.38 25.82 6.60
C LYS A 100 2.05 24.73 7.44
N ILE A 101 1.42 23.55 7.51
CA ILE A 101 1.90 22.40 8.30
C ILE A 101 3.04 21.68 7.56
N GLN A 102 3.06 21.71 6.23
CA GLN A 102 4.12 21.15 5.41
C GLN A 102 5.50 21.67 5.88
N LYS A 103 6.18 20.83 6.68
CA LYS A 103 7.35 21.21 7.49
C LYS A 103 8.52 21.68 6.62
N ASP A 104 8.67 21.12 5.42
CA ASP A 104 9.70 21.49 4.46
C ASP A 104 9.21 21.41 2.99
N ALA A 105 9.58 22.41 2.19
CA ALA A 105 9.31 22.41 0.75
C ALA A 105 10.25 21.46 -0.03
N SER A 106 11.33 21.00 0.60
CA SER A 106 12.29 20.07 0.01
C SER A 106 12.10 18.67 0.57
N LEU A 107 12.09 17.67 -0.31
CA LEU A 107 12.01 16.27 0.09
C LEU A 107 13.23 15.87 0.95
N PRO A 108 13.02 15.04 1.98
CA PRO A 108 14.12 14.49 2.78
C PRO A 108 15.02 13.65 1.88
N LYS A 109 16.31 13.62 2.21
CA LYS A 109 17.32 12.90 1.42
C LYS A 109 17.62 11.57 2.06
N VAL A 110 17.46 10.51 1.28
CA VAL A 110 17.94 9.17 1.65
C VAL A 110 19.47 9.14 1.55
N SER A 111 20.13 8.72 2.63
CA SER A 111 21.57 8.62 2.73
C SER A 111 22.10 7.42 1.91
N GLY A 112 23.40 7.41 1.61
CA GLY A 112 24.00 6.31 0.83
C GLY A 112 23.94 6.48 -0.69
N GLY A 113 23.60 7.67 -1.20
CA GLY A 113 23.79 8.03 -2.61
C GLY A 113 22.74 7.48 -3.56
N TRP A 114 21.48 7.41 -3.10
CA TRP A 114 20.34 7.05 -3.94
C TRP A 114 19.92 8.20 -4.85
N GLU A 115 19.61 7.88 -6.10
CA GLU A 115 18.96 8.77 -7.06
C GLU A 115 17.45 8.56 -6.98
N LEU A 116 16.68 9.61 -6.67
CA LEU A 116 15.22 9.56 -6.56
C LEU A 116 14.56 9.97 -7.89
N GLU A 117 13.73 9.08 -8.43
CA GLU A 117 12.86 9.29 -9.58
C GLU A 117 11.39 9.19 -9.11
N ILE A 118 10.55 10.17 -9.45
CA ILE A 118 9.14 10.22 -9.02
C ILE A 118 8.24 10.27 -10.25
N HIS A 119 7.24 9.39 -10.28
CA HIS A 119 6.24 9.27 -11.35
C HIS A 119 4.83 9.18 -10.75
N GLY A 120 4.22 10.35 -10.49
CA GLY A 120 2.96 10.41 -9.75
C GLY A 120 3.16 9.88 -8.34
N THR A 121 2.38 8.88 -7.94
CA THR A 121 2.47 8.25 -6.61
C THR A 121 3.52 7.16 -6.51
N GLU A 122 4.17 6.78 -7.62
CA GLU A 122 5.25 5.80 -7.64
C GLU A 122 6.60 6.52 -7.52
N ALA A 123 7.39 6.10 -6.55
CA ALA A 123 8.73 6.62 -6.31
C ALA A 123 9.76 5.48 -6.42
N LYS A 124 10.90 5.81 -7.01
CA LYS A 124 11.96 4.88 -7.36
C LYS A 124 13.32 5.41 -6.93
N LEU A 125 13.98 4.69 -6.04
CA LEU A 125 15.32 4.97 -5.55
C LEU A 125 16.31 4.05 -6.27
N VAL A 126 17.27 4.63 -6.99
CA VAL A 126 18.25 3.88 -7.78
C VAL A 126 19.66 4.10 -7.23
N LYS A 127 20.39 3.00 -7.03
CA LYS A 127 21.80 3.03 -6.60
C LYS A 127 22.62 2.04 -7.41
N LYS A 128 23.83 2.44 -7.79
CA LYS A 128 24.77 1.59 -8.55
C LYS A 128 25.98 1.30 -7.66
N ILE A 129 26.25 0.01 -7.42
CA ILE A 129 27.32 -0.44 -6.53
C ILE A 129 28.10 -1.55 -7.21
N ALA A 130 29.40 -1.37 -7.42
CA ALA A 130 30.33 -2.42 -7.85
C ALA A 130 29.87 -3.33 -9.02
N GLY A 131 29.16 -2.78 -10.02
CA GLY A 131 28.65 -3.55 -11.17
C GLY A 131 27.24 -4.12 -10.98
N GLU A 132 26.58 -3.81 -9.87
CA GLU A 132 25.18 -4.11 -9.60
C GLU A 132 24.35 -2.81 -9.64
N LYS A 133 23.10 -2.93 -10.06
CA LYS A 133 22.08 -1.88 -9.95
C LYS A 133 21.05 -2.35 -8.93
N VAL A 134 20.87 -1.57 -7.88
CA VAL A 134 19.85 -1.75 -6.86
C VAL A 134 18.77 -0.70 -7.10
N THR A 135 17.53 -1.14 -7.16
CA THR A 135 16.36 -0.29 -7.36
C THR A 135 15.36 -0.59 -6.27
N VAL A 136 14.90 0.42 -5.55
CA VAL A 136 13.80 0.30 -4.60
C VAL A 136 12.63 1.08 -5.14
N THR A 137 11.47 0.41 -5.28
CA THR A 137 10.25 1.02 -5.79
C THR A 137 9.15 0.92 -4.74
N PHE A 138 8.46 2.02 -4.48
CA PHE A 138 7.33 2.06 -3.55
C PHE A 138 6.23 2.97 -4.08
N ASN A 139 5.02 2.81 -3.54
CA ASN A 139 3.87 3.62 -3.92
C ASN A 139 3.25 4.27 -2.68
N THR A 140 2.95 5.56 -2.76
CA THR A 140 2.35 6.30 -1.63
C THR A 140 0.85 6.03 -1.45
N ASN A 141 0.18 5.42 -2.45
CA ASN A 141 -1.22 5.02 -2.30
C ASN A 141 -1.39 3.96 -1.21
N ASN A 142 -2.42 4.11 -0.38
CA ASN A 142 -2.79 3.15 0.67
C ASN A 142 -1.62 2.78 1.61
N SER A 143 -0.71 3.73 1.83
CA SER A 143 0.52 3.54 2.60
C SER A 143 0.39 3.93 4.08
N ILE A 144 -0.68 4.63 4.45
CA ILE A 144 -0.95 5.02 5.84
C ILE A 144 -1.66 3.85 6.54
N PRO A 145 -1.06 3.26 7.59
CA PRO A 145 -1.70 2.20 8.36
C PRO A 145 -2.97 2.74 9.05
N PRO A 146 -4.01 1.92 9.24
CA PRO A 146 -5.14 2.32 10.07
C PRO A 146 -4.65 2.59 11.50
N SER A 147 -4.81 3.83 11.98
CA SER A 147 -4.49 4.19 13.36
C SER A 147 -5.40 3.43 14.33
N PHE A 148 -4.86 2.51 15.11
CA PHE A 148 -5.60 1.81 16.18
C PHE A 148 -5.76 2.65 17.46
N GLU A 149 -5.33 3.92 17.45
CA GLU A 149 -5.28 4.78 18.64
C GLU A 149 -6.58 5.56 18.96
N GLU A 150 -7.72 5.28 18.32
CA GLU A 150 -8.99 5.95 18.68
C GLU A 150 -9.64 5.44 19.98
N GLU A 151 -9.14 4.37 20.63
CA GLU A 151 -9.79 3.82 21.85
C GLU A 151 -9.16 4.19 23.20
N SER A 152 -8.11 5.01 23.28
CA SER A 152 -7.60 5.41 24.60
C SER A 152 -6.88 6.76 24.66
N GLN A 153 -7.65 7.85 24.87
CA GLN A 153 -7.19 8.99 25.69
C GLN A 153 -8.34 9.98 26.02
N GLU A 154 -9.22 9.59 26.93
CA GLU A 154 -9.85 10.58 27.81
C GLU A 154 -8.77 11.13 28.76
N GLY A 155 -8.19 12.27 28.40
CA GLY A 155 -7.58 13.18 29.37
C GLY A 155 -6.08 13.37 29.28
N GLN A 156 -5.62 14.19 28.33
CA GLN A 156 -4.59 15.19 28.58
C GLN A 156 -4.69 16.33 27.56
N LYS A 157 -5.01 17.53 28.03
CA LYS A 157 -4.84 18.77 27.26
C LYS A 157 -3.34 19.08 27.21
N GLY A 158 -2.75 19.08 26.02
CA GLY A 158 -1.41 19.58 25.77
C GLY A 158 -1.00 19.42 24.31
N ASP A 159 -1.01 20.53 23.58
CA ASP A 159 -0.78 20.73 22.15
C ASP A 159 -1.82 20.15 21.18
N GLU A 160 -2.42 21.06 20.41
CA GLU A 160 -3.14 20.81 19.16
C GLU A 160 -2.14 20.34 18.07
N ASN A 161 -1.37 19.28 18.34
CA ASN A 161 -0.64 18.59 17.28
C ASN A 161 -1.63 17.60 16.67
N GLU A 162 -2.04 17.90 15.44
CA GLU A 162 -2.69 16.92 14.58
C GLU A 162 -1.84 15.63 14.55
N PRO A 163 -2.49 14.45 14.51
CA PRO A 163 -1.77 13.18 14.47
C PRO A 163 -0.81 13.23 13.27
N GLU A 164 0.48 13.02 13.54
CA GLU A 164 1.48 12.96 12.49
C GLU A 164 1.19 11.70 11.66
N LEU A 165 0.60 11.89 10.48
CA LEU A 165 0.32 10.80 9.55
C LEU A 165 1.66 10.23 9.08
N VAL A 166 1.89 8.96 9.37
CA VAL A 166 3.11 8.25 8.96
C VAL A 166 2.77 7.31 7.81
N SER A 167 3.46 7.49 6.69
CA SER A 167 3.33 6.64 5.51
C SER A 167 4.36 5.50 5.57
N MET A 168 3.89 4.26 5.65
CA MET A 168 4.70 3.04 5.73
C MET A 168 4.38 2.13 4.53
N PRO A 169 4.78 2.51 3.30
CA PRO A 169 4.44 1.75 2.10
C PRO A 169 5.21 0.42 2.04
N ASN A 170 4.60 -0.60 1.44
CA ASN A 170 5.39 -1.74 0.98
C ASN A 170 6.36 -1.27 -0.11
N PHE A 171 7.55 -1.86 -0.15
CA PHE A 171 8.57 -1.51 -1.12
C PHE A 171 9.21 -2.75 -1.72
N VAL A 172 9.55 -2.65 -3.00
CA VAL A 172 10.13 -3.75 -3.76
C VAL A 172 11.58 -3.42 -4.06
N VAL A 173 12.49 -4.31 -3.65
CA VAL A 173 13.93 -4.19 -3.93
C VAL A 173 14.30 -5.10 -5.09
N GLU A 174 14.82 -4.51 -6.16
CA GLU A 174 15.33 -5.21 -7.33
C GLU A 174 16.85 -5.09 -7.38
N VAL A 175 17.53 -6.24 -7.40
CA VAL A 175 18.98 -6.31 -7.54
C VAL A 175 19.33 -6.96 -8.88
N THR A 176 19.87 -6.16 -9.79
CA THR A 176 20.33 -6.59 -11.11
C THR A 176 21.85 -6.62 -11.16
N LYS A 177 22.44 -7.75 -11.55
CA LYS A 177 23.88 -7.85 -11.85
C LYS A 177 24.11 -7.67 -13.34
N GLN A 178 25.18 -6.97 -13.73
CA GLN A 178 25.47 -6.64 -15.14
C GLN A 178 25.60 -7.88 -16.06
N ASP A 179 26.05 -9.01 -15.52
CA ASP A 179 26.32 -10.22 -16.31
C ASP A 179 25.14 -11.20 -16.37
N THR A 180 24.04 -10.92 -15.66
CA THR A 180 22.88 -11.82 -15.58
C THR A 180 21.66 -11.21 -16.26
N LYS A 181 20.90 -12.04 -16.98
CA LYS A 181 19.57 -11.66 -17.53
C LYS A 181 18.44 -11.80 -16.51
N GLN A 182 18.80 -11.92 -15.24
CA GLN A 182 17.88 -12.11 -14.14
C GLN A 182 18.14 -11.05 -13.08
N THR A 183 17.04 -10.58 -12.51
CA THR A 183 16.96 -9.67 -11.39
C THR A 183 16.42 -10.45 -10.20
N LEU A 184 17.07 -10.32 -9.06
CA LEU A 184 16.55 -10.85 -7.79
C LEU A 184 15.63 -9.78 -7.20
N VAL A 185 14.38 -10.16 -6.91
CA VAL A 185 13.33 -9.24 -6.44
C VAL A 185 12.90 -9.66 -5.05
N PHE A 186 12.88 -8.69 -4.15
CA PHE A 186 12.43 -8.82 -2.77
C PHE A 186 11.21 -7.91 -2.58
N ASP A 187 10.11 -8.48 -2.09
CA ASP A 187 8.94 -7.73 -1.66
C ASP A 187 9.02 -7.53 -0.15
N CYS A 188 9.16 -6.28 0.27
CA CYS A 188 9.39 -5.90 1.66
C CYS A 188 8.19 -5.11 2.20
N HIS A 189 7.91 -5.31 3.49
CA HIS A 189 6.83 -4.63 4.19
C HIS A 189 7.21 -4.27 5.61
N TYR A 190 6.51 -3.27 6.15
CA TYR A 190 6.57 -2.91 7.56
C TYR A 190 5.56 -3.79 8.33
N PRO A 191 6.00 -4.56 9.34
CA PRO A 191 5.10 -5.35 10.17
C PRO A 191 4.11 -4.47 10.95
N GLU A 192 2.85 -4.89 11.04
CA GLU A 192 1.78 -4.18 11.78
C GLU A 192 1.85 -4.41 13.31
N ASP A 193 2.46 -5.50 13.75
CA ASP A 193 2.52 -5.90 15.16
C ASP A 193 3.70 -5.22 15.88
N GLU A 194 3.37 -4.13 16.56
CA GLU A 194 3.95 -3.55 17.77
C GLU A 194 5.49 -3.48 17.93
N ALA A 195 5.91 -2.27 18.28
CA ALA A 195 7.03 -2.01 19.16
C ALA A 195 7.16 -3.05 20.29
N GLY A 196 8.12 -3.97 20.14
CA GLY A 196 8.80 -4.64 21.23
C GLY A 196 8.26 -6.00 21.64
N HIS A 197 9.06 -7.04 21.38
CA HIS A 197 9.45 -8.01 22.42
C HIS A 197 10.70 -8.80 21.99
N GLY A 198 11.86 -8.16 22.13
CA GLY A 198 13.16 -8.81 22.16
C GLY A 198 14.21 -7.78 22.54
N GLU A 199 15.00 -8.05 23.58
CA GLU A 199 16.26 -7.33 23.81
C GLU A 199 17.23 -7.71 22.67
N GLY A 200 17.04 -7.10 21.51
CA GLY A 200 17.76 -7.33 20.27
C GLY A 200 17.36 -6.25 19.25
N GLU A 201 18.26 -5.96 18.32
CA GLU A 201 18.01 -5.04 17.21
C GLU A 201 16.91 -5.66 16.33
N SER A 202 15.64 -5.33 16.59
CA SER A 202 14.50 -5.80 15.82
C SER A 202 14.51 -5.13 14.46
N ASP A 203 14.37 -5.91 13.39
CA ASP A 203 14.28 -5.37 12.03
C ASP A 203 13.02 -4.51 11.87
N ILE A 204 13.19 -3.33 11.25
CA ILE A 204 12.12 -2.35 11.05
C ILE A 204 11.19 -2.78 9.91
N PHE A 205 11.72 -3.56 8.98
CA PHE A 205 11.00 -4.14 7.87
C PHE A 205 11.28 -5.63 7.78
N SER A 206 10.42 -6.35 7.06
CA SER A 206 10.62 -7.77 6.79
C SER A 206 10.38 -8.09 5.32
N ILE A 207 11.04 -9.14 4.85
CA ILE A 207 10.89 -9.65 3.49
C ILE A 207 9.69 -10.61 3.49
N ARG A 208 8.69 -10.37 2.66
CA ARG A 208 7.50 -11.23 2.49
C ARG A 208 7.72 -12.29 1.43
N GLU A 209 8.30 -11.87 0.31
CA GLU A 209 8.42 -12.70 -0.89
C GLU A 209 9.75 -12.44 -1.61
N VAL A 210 10.33 -13.50 -2.17
CA VAL A 210 11.55 -13.44 -2.97
C VAL A 210 11.38 -14.20 -4.28
N SER A 211 11.73 -13.57 -5.40
CA SER A 211 11.61 -14.18 -6.71
C SER A 211 12.72 -13.77 -7.67
N PHE A 212 12.89 -14.54 -8.75
CA PHE A 212 13.72 -14.14 -9.88
C PHE A 212 12.84 -13.65 -11.04
N GLN A 213 13.15 -12.46 -11.54
CA GLN A 213 12.48 -11.87 -12.69
C GLN A 213 13.45 -11.64 -13.86
N PRO A 214 12.98 -11.68 -15.11
CA PRO A 214 13.82 -11.31 -16.25
C PRO A 214 14.23 -9.83 -16.16
N THR A 215 15.49 -9.54 -16.46
CA THR A 215 16.00 -8.15 -16.43
C THR A 215 15.53 -7.33 -17.63
N GLY A 216 15.12 -6.07 -17.39
CA GLY A 216 14.75 -5.09 -18.42
C GLY A 216 13.25 -4.89 -18.54
N ASP A 217 12.79 -4.27 -19.63
CA ASP A 217 11.36 -3.97 -19.88
C ASP A 217 10.52 -5.20 -20.29
N SER A 218 10.96 -6.39 -19.85
CA SER A 218 10.15 -7.60 -20.04
C SER A 218 8.98 -7.57 -19.07
N GLU A 219 7.80 -7.97 -19.53
CA GLU A 219 6.64 -8.11 -18.66
C GLU A 219 6.94 -9.04 -17.47
N TRP A 220 6.40 -8.68 -16.31
CA TRP A 220 6.51 -9.46 -15.09
C TRP A 220 6.09 -10.90 -15.34
N LYS A 221 6.93 -11.85 -14.97
CA LYS A 221 6.65 -13.26 -15.22
C LYS A 221 5.88 -13.85 -14.03
N GLU A 222 4.55 -13.87 -14.15
CA GLU A 222 3.65 -14.50 -13.15
C GLU A 222 3.93 -16.00 -12.93
N THR A 223 4.55 -16.66 -13.90
CA THR A 223 4.90 -18.09 -13.84
C THR A 223 6.25 -18.37 -13.17
N SER A 224 6.96 -17.34 -12.70
CA SER A 224 8.17 -17.51 -11.90
C SER A 224 7.82 -18.04 -10.51
N TYR A 225 8.69 -18.88 -9.96
CA TYR A 225 8.55 -19.30 -8.57
C TYR A 225 8.74 -18.09 -7.64
N ASN A 226 7.83 -17.96 -6.68
CA ASN A 226 7.89 -16.95 -5.64
C ASN A 226 8.01 -17.65 -4.28
N LEU A 227 9.10 -17.36 -3.58
CA LEU A 227 9.40 -17.90 -2.27
C LEU A 227 8.74 -17.02 -1.21
N ASN A 228 7.72 -17.54 -0.55
CA ASN A 228 7.20 -16.94 0.68
C ASN A 228 8.16 -17.23 1.85
N THR A 229 8.40 -16.23 2.69
CA THR A 229 9.40 -16.26 3.76
C THR A 229 8.85 -16.73 5.12
N ASP A 230 7.53 -16.82 5.31
CA ASP A 230 6.87 -17.10 6.60
C ASP A 230 7.30 -18.44 7.22
N SER A 231 7.67 -19.41 6.37
CA SER A 231 8.11 -20.75 6.77
C SER A 231 9.57 -21.04 6.38
N LEU A 232 10.34 -19.99 6.09
CA LEU A 232 11.74 -20.12 5.68
C LEU A 232 12.63 -20.53 6.87
N ASP A 233 13.71 -21.25 6.57
CA ASP A 233 14.76 -21.49 7.57
C ASP A 233 15.37 -20.15 8.00
N TRP A 234 15.45 -19.92 9.31
CA TRP A 234 15.88 -18.64 9.89
C TRP A 234 17.29 -18.23 9.42
N ALA A 235 18.21 -19.18 9.27
CA ALA A 235 19.58 -18.86 8.84
C ALA A 235 19.62 -18.42 7.36
N LEU A 236 18.72 -18.94 6.53
CA LEU A 236 18.56 -18.44 5.17
C LEU A 236 17.95 -17.04 5.16
N TYR A 237 16.96 -16.77 6.02
CA TYR A 237 16.36 -15.44 6.14
C TYR A 237 17.38 -14.39 6.56
N ASP A 238 18.20 -14.68 7.59
CA ASP A 238 19.28 -13.80 8.04
C ASP A 238 20.23 -13.43 6.88
N HIS A 239 20.61 -14.41 6.06
CA HIS A 239 21.45 -14.16 4.89
C HIS A 239 20.77 -13.32 3.79
N LEU A 240 19.44 -13.34 3.68
CA LEU A 240 18.72 -12.45 2.77
C LEU A 240 18.72 -11.01 3.30
N MET A 241 18.56 -10.83 4.62
CA MET A 241 18.64 -9.51 5.27
C MET A 241 20.06 -8.93 5.17
N ASP A 242 21.10 -9.72 5.48
CA ASP A 242 22.50 -9.34 5.30
C ASP A 242 22.80 -8.91 3.85
N PHE A 243 22.24 -9.65 2.87
CA PHE A 243 22.40 -9.36 1.45
C PHE A 243 21.82 -7.99 1.05
N LEU A 244 20.68 -7.60 1.65
CA LEU A 244 20.06 -6.29 1.47
C LEU A 244 20.87 -5.19 2.17
N ALA A 245 21.30 -5.44 3.41
CA ALA A 245 22.10 -4.51 4.20
C ALA A 245 23.45 -4.19 3.53
N ASP A 246 24.15 -5.18 2.97
CA ASP A 246 25.38 -4.99 2.18
C ASP A 246 25.21 -4.06 0.97
N ARG A 247 23.96 -3.90 0.49
CA ARG A 247 23.58 -2.99 -0.62
C ARG A 247 23.05 -1.64 -0.13
N GLY A 248 22.98 -1.45 1.18
CA GLY A 248 22.46 -0.25 1.84
C GLY A 248 20.94 -0.20 1.90
N VAL A 249 20.28 -1.36 1.94
CA VAL A 249 18.88 -1.51 2.32
C VAL A 249 18.87 -2.15 3.71
N ASP A 250 19.04 -1.32 4.73
CA ASP A 250 19.11 -1.68 6.15
C ASP A 250 18.01 -0.92 6.94
N ASN A 251 18.02 -1.04 8.26
CA ASN A 251 17.05 -0.35 9.13
C ASN A 251 17.14 1.18 9.00
N THR A 252 18.33 1.75 8.79
CA THR A 252 18.48 3.20 8.58
C THR A 252 17.82 3.63 7.27
N PHE A 253 18.00 2.86 6.20
CA PHE A 253 17.29 3.08 4.95
C PHE A 253 15.76 2.99 5.13
N ALA A 254 15.28 2.02 5.91
CA ALA A 254 13.85 1.83 6.14
C ALA A 254 13.21 3.01 6.89
N ASP A 255 13.90 3.60 7.87
CA ASP A 255 13.47 4.82 8.56
C ASP A 255 13.43 6.03 7.61
N GLU A 256 14.51 6.25 6.85
CA GLU A 256 14.58 7.33 5.87
C GLU A 256 13.52 7.20 4.76
N LEU A 257 13.16 5.96 4.41
CA LEU A 257 12.08 5.68 3.45
C LEU A 257 10.72 6.08 4.00
N VAL A 258 10.45 5.85 5.28
CA VAL A 258 9.21 6.30 5.95
C VAL A 258 9.12 7.82 5.94
N GLU A 259 10.19 8.53 6.29
CA GLU A 259 10.24 10.00 6.24
C GLU A 259 9.99 10.53 4.82
N LEU A 260 10.65 9.93 3.82
CA LEU A 260 10.48 10.28 2.41
C LEU A 260 9.04 10.02 1.93
N SER A 261 8.51 8.84 2.21
CA SER A 261 7.16 8.47 1.79
C SER A 261 6.12 9.37 2.44
N THR A 262 6.29 9.70 3.72
CA THR A 262 5.40 10.62 4.45
C THR A 262 5.40 12.01 3.82
N SER A 263 6.58 12.52 3.45
CA SER A 263 6.71 13.81 2.77
C SER A 263 6.08 13.80 1.37
N LEU A 264 6.22 12.71 0.63
CA LEU A 264 5.65 12.54 -0.71
C LEU A 264 4.12 12.39 -0.66
N GLU A 265 3.60 11.62 0.30
CA GLU A 265 2.17 11.45 0.53
C GLU A 265 1.51 12.79 0.81
N HIS A 266 2.09 13.59 1.72
CA HIS A 266 1.54 14.91 2.06
C HIS A 266 1.54 15.88 0.85
N GLN A 267 2.58 15.82 0.01
CA GLN A 267 2.64 16.59 -1.23
C GLN A 267 1.54 16.19 -2.22
N GLU A 268 1.34 14.90 -2.44
CA GLU A 268 0.30 14.37 -3.32
C GLU A 268 -1.11 14.66 -2.77
N TYR A 269 -1.29 14.64 -1.45
CA TYR A 269 -2.55 15.02 -0.80
C TYR A 269 -2.91 16.49 -1.06
N ILE A 270 -1.96 17.41 -0.86
CA ILE A 270 -2.17 18.84 -1.18
C ILE A 270 -2.50 19.02 -2.66
N GLN A 271 -1.78 18.33 -3.55
CA GLN A 271 -2.03 18.38 -4.99
C GLN A 271 -3.43 17.85 -5.34
N PHE A 272 -3.85 16.76 -4.71
CA PHE A 272 -5.19 16.19 -4.84
C PHE A 272 -6.26 17.20 -4.40
N LEU A 273 -6.10 17.86 -3.25
CA LEU A 273 -7.03 18.89 -2.77
C LEU A 273 -7.13 20.06 -3.75
N GLU A 274 -6.00 20.51 -4.31
CA GLU A 274 -5.99 21.55 -5.34
C GLU A 274 -6.77 21.16 -6.59
N ASP A 275 -6.59 19.94 -7.08
CA ASP A 275 -7.25 19.45 -8.28
C ASP A 275 -8.73 19.17 -8.03
N LEU A 276 -9.08 18.66 -6.84
CA LEU A 276 -10.46 18.52 -6.38
C LEU A 276 -11.16 19.89 -6.29
N LYS A 277 -10.47 20.90 -5.74
CA LYS A 277 -11.00 22.26 -5.69
C LYS A 277 -11.21 22.83 -7.09
N LYS A 278 -10.26 22.62 -8.01
CA LYS A 278 -10.43 23.05 -9.42
C LYS A 278 -11.66 22.37 -10.04
N PHE A 279 -11.82 21.06 -9.83
CA PHE A 279 -12.96 20.29 -10.31
C PHE A 279 -14.31 20.80 -9.76
N VAL A 280 -14.39 21.13 -8.47
CA VAL A 280 -15.61 21.62 -7.82
C VAL A 280 -15.92 23.08 -8.18
N LYS A 281 -14.88 23.93 -8.30
CA LYS A 281 -15.06 25.38 -8.42
C LYS A 281 -15.64 25.81 -9.77
N CYS A 282 -15.20 25.22 -10.89
CA CYS A 282 -15.59 25.59 -12.25
C CYS A 282 -14.95 24.58 -13.22
N SER A 283 -15.54 24.28 -14.37
CA SER A 283 -15.70 25.25 -15.48
C SER A 283 -16.71 26.34 -15.25
#